data_AF-A0A6L3F1T9-F1
#
_entry.id   AF-A0A6L3F1T9-F1
#
_cell.length_a   1.000
_cell.length_b   1.000
_cell.length_c   1.000
_cell.angle_alpha   90.00
_cell.angle_beta   90.00
_cell.angle_gamma   90.00
#
_symmetry.space_group_name_H-M   'P 1'
#
loop_
_entity.id
_entity.type
_entity.pdbx_description
1 polymer ?
#
loop_
_entity_poly.entity_id
_entity_poly.type
_entity_poly.pdbx_seq_one_letter_code
_entity_poly.pdbx_strand_id
1 'polypeptide(L)'
;MITCIWLSGGKKVFFLFLLPMAIDGFTHMISDFTQGIGGGFRDSNAWLADLTNHMFPATFYIGDAFGSFNSWMRLLTGILFGLGVVWFLYPRIQDSFAETSAQLEHKFQKAGLRP
;
A
#
# COMPACT_ATOMS: atom_id res chain seq x y z
N MET A 1 -5.19 -22.99 -12.10
CA MET A 1 -5.02 -23.08 -10.62
C MET A 1 -5.04 -21.71 -9.93
N ILE A 2 -4.47 -20.65 -10.52
CA ILE A 2 -4.48 -19.28 -9.96
C ILE A 2 -5.90 -18.66 -9.88
N THR A 3 -6.79 -19.00 -10.81
CA THR A 3 -8.14 -18.43 -10.93
C THR A 3 -9.08 -18.76 -9.75
N CYS A 4 -8.82 -19.83 -8.99
CA CYS A 4 -9.71 -20.29 -7.92
C CYS A 4 -9.58 -19.46 -6.62
N ILE A 5 -8.43 -18.80 -6.39
CA ILE A 5 -8.20 -17.91 -5.23
C ILE A 5 -8.98 -16.59 -5.35
N TRP A 6 -9.40 -16.22 -6.57
CA TRP A 6 -9.98 -14.90 -6.87
C TRP A 6 -11.48 -14.76 -6.56
N LEU A 7 -12.22 -15.87 -6.46
CA LEU A 7 -13.69 -15.83 -6.57
C LEU A 7 -14.46 -15.64 -5.25
N SER A 8 -13.84 -15.67 -4.07
CA SER A 8 -14.61 -15.55 -2.82
C SER A 8 -13.99 -14.67 -1.71
N GLY A 9 -12.66 -14.46 -1.69
CA GLY A 9 -11.98 -13.71 -0.61
C GLY A 9 -11.12 -12.52 -1.02
N GLY A 10 -10.80 -12.36 -2.31
CA GLY A 10 -9.70 -11.51 -2.76
C GLY A 10 -9.84 -10.01 -2.46
N LYS A 11 -11.06 -9.48 -2.42
CA LYS A 11 -11.29 -8.04 -2.11
C LYS A 11 -10.90 -7.70 -0.68
N LYS A 12 -11.20 -8.57 0.29
CA LYS A 12 -10.87 -8.35 1.71
C LYS A 12 -9.36 -8.39 1.93
N VAL A 13 -8.69 -9.35 1.29
CA VAL A 13 -7.23 -9.50 1.35
C VAL A 13 -6.53 -8.30 0.73
N PHE A 14 -7.03 -7.77 -0.39
CA PHE A 14 -6.50 -6.54 -0.98
C PHE A 14 -6.49 -5.37 0.03
N PHE A 15 -7.61 -5.12 0.71
CA PHE A 15 -7.68 -4.05 1.71
C PHE A 15 -6.73 -4.27 2.90
N LEU A 16 -6.44 -5.52 3.28
CA LEU A 16 -5.43 -5.81 4.31
C LEU A 16 -4.02 -5.41 3.89
N PHE A 17 -3.68 -5.46 2.60
CA PHE A 17 -2.38 -4.98 2.11
C PHE A 17 -2.31 -3.46 1.99
N LEU A 18 -3.45 -2.77 1.80
CA LEU A 18 -3.49 -1.31 1.74
C LEU A 18 -3.50 -0.64 3.13
N LEU A 19 -4.13 -1.29 4.11
CA LEU A 19 -4.36 -0.74 5.44
C LEU A 19 -3.08 -0.21 6.13
N PRO A 20 -1.96 -0.96 6.14
CA PRO A 20 -0.74 -0.52 6.83
C PRO A 20 -0.18 0.78 6.27
N MET A 21 -0.14 0.94 4.95
CA MET A 21 0.33 2.19 4.32
C MET A 21 -0.65 3.33 4.53
N ALA A 22 -1.96 3.05 4.46
CA ALA A 22 -2.97 4.07 4.70
C ALA A 22 -2.86 4.62 6.14
N ILE A 23 -2.73 3.75 7.15
CA ILE A 23 -2.50 4.16 8.54
C ILE A 23 -1.18 4.90 8.68
N ASP A 24 -0.09 4.40 8.08
CA ASP A 24 1.23 5.01 8.16
C ASP A 24 1.21 6.45 7.60
N GLY A 25 0.65 6.65 6.40
CA GLY A 25 0.51 7.97 5.80
C GLY A 25 -0.45 8.89 6.57
N PHE A 26 -1.58 8.36 7.07
CA PHE A 26 -2.56 9.17 7.80
C PHE A 26 -2.04 9.60 9.17
N THR A 27 -1.29 8.74 9.86
CA THR A 27 -0.64 9.08 11.14
C THR A 27 0.45 10.13 10.94
N HIS A 28 1.25 10.06 9.87
CA HIS A 28 2.19 11.12 9.51
C HIS A 28 1.47 12.44 9.20
N MET A 29 0.42 12.41 8.37
CA MET A 29 -0.34 13.61 8.02
C MET A 29 -0.99 14.28 9.23
N ILE A 30 -1.60 13.51 10.15
CA ILE A 30 -2.17 14.04 11.39
C ILE A 30 -1.08 14.59 12.31
N SER A 31 0.04 13.86 12.45
CA SER A 31 1.18 14.25 13.28
C SER A 31 1.74 15.62 12.86
N ASP A 32 1.91 15.83 11.55
CA ASP A 32 2.41 17.08 10.99
C ASP A 32 1.38 18.21 11.06
N PHE A 33 0.09 17.89 10.90
CA PHE A 33 -1.01 18.85 10.98
C PHE A 33 -1.27 19.36 12.41
N THR A 34 -1.06 18.51 13.42
CA THR A 34 -1.42 18.82 14.81
C THR A 34 -0.28 19.44 15.61
N GLN A 35 0.99 19.17 15.26
CA GLN A 35 2.16 19.61 16.04
C GLN A 35 3.26 20.28 15.20
N GLY A 36 3.01 20.48 13.89
CA GLY A 36 3.98 21.06 12.95
C GLY A 36 4.96 20.02 12.39
N ILE A 37 5.66 20.39 11.31
CA ILE A 37 6.73 19.57 10.70
C ILE A 37 7.87 19.43 11.72
N GLY A 38 8.07 18.23 12.27
CA GLY A 38 9.17 17.92 13.19
C GLY A 38 8.86 18.00 14.69
N GLY A 39 7.60 17.87 15.10
CA GLY A 39 7.23 17.84 16.53
C GLY A 39 6.20 16.78 16.94
N GLY A 40 5.64 16.01 16.00
CA GLY A 40 4.48 15.18 16.27
C GLY A 40 4.76 13.81 16.91
N PHE A 41 3.70 13.05 17.22
CA PHE A 41 3.72 11.77 17.96
C PHE A 41 4.76 10.75 17.50
N ARG A 42 5.09 10.75 16.20
CA ARG A 42 6.05 9.83 15.59
C ARG A 42 7.47 10.40 15.49
N ASP A 43 7.67 11.68 15.76
CA ASP A 43 8.98 12.31 15.61
C ASP A 43 9.96 11.84 16.69
N SER A 44 9.50 11.69 17.93
CA SER A 44 10.33 11.15 19.02
C SER A 44 10.14 9.65 19.27
N ASN A 45 9.01 9.09 18.84
CA ASN A 45 8.56 7.73 19.20
C ASN A 45 8.75 7.41 20.70
N ALA A 46 8.50 8.38 21.59
CA ALA A 46 8.70 8.21 23.04
C ALA A 46 7.91 7.01 23.59
N TRP A 47 6.71 6.76 23.08
CA TRP A 47 5.90 5.59 23.41
C TRP A 47 6.62 4.25 23.11
N LEU A 48 7.39 4.20 22.01
CA LEU A 48 8.15 3.02 21.60
C LEU A 48 9.40 2.88 22.47
N ALA A 49 10.05 4.00 22.80
CA ALA A 49 11.19 4.03 23.71
C ALA A 49 10.79 3.53 25.11
N ASP A 50 9.64 3.95 25.63
CA ASP A 50 9.09 3.48 26.91
C ASP A 50 8.76 1.98 26.84
N LEU A 51 8.12 1.51 25.76
CA LEU A 51 7.77 0.11 25.58
C LEU A 51 9.00 -0.81 25.47
N THR A 52 10.06 -0.33 24.83
CA THR A 52 11.31 -1.08 24.65
C THR A 52 12.33 -0.83 25.77
N ASN A 53 11.92 -0.08 26.81
CA ASN A 53 12.77 0.34 27.92
C ASN A 53 14.12 0.93 27.44
N HIS A 54 14.06 1.76 26.41
CA HIS A 54 15.21 2.45 25.81
C HIS A 54 16.36 1.53 25.36
N MET A 55 16.07 0.29 24.97
CA MET A 55 17.09 -0.70 24.58
C MET A 55 17.91 -0.30 23.33
N PHE A 56 17.30 0.44 22.40
CA PHE A 56 17.95 0.91 21.17
C PHE A 56 18.55 2.33 21.30
N PRO A 57 19.48 2.73 20.40
CA PRO A 57 20.01 4.09 20.35
C PRO A 57 18.92 5.14 20.09
N ALA A 58 19.13 6.38 20.56
CA ALA A 58 18.20 7.49 20.35
C ALA A 58 17.88 7.75 18.85
N THR A 59 18.85 7.52 17.97
CA THR A 59 18.70 7.64 16.51
C THR A 59 17.74 6.61 15.90
N PHE A 60 17.42 5.52 16.61
CA PHE A 60 16.43 4.55 16.17
C PHE A 60 15.01 5.08 16.40
N TYR A 61 14.77 5.76 17.53
CA TYR A 61 13.43 6.25 17.88
C TYR A 61 13.13 7.61 17.24
N ILE A 62 14.13 8.48 17.08
CA ILE A 62 13.91 9.87 16.71
C ILE A 62 14.06 10.07 15.18
N GLY A 63 13.14 10.83 14.61
CA GLY A 63 13.18 11.35 13.25
C GLY A 63 12.85 10.32 12.17
N ASP A 64 13.21 10.64 10.93
CA ASP A 64 12.91 9.87 9.71
C ASP A 64 14.16 9.40 8.97
N ALA A 65 15.34 9.54 9.60
CA ALA A 65 16.62 9.14 9.05
C ALA A 65 16.65 7.65 8.68
N PHE A 66 17.52 7.28 7.74
CA PHE A 66 17.68 5.88 7.35
C PHE A 66 18.13 5.04 8.55
N GLY A 67 17.40 3.95 8.82
CA GLY A 67 17.62 3.10 9.99
C GLY A 67 16.75 3.44 11.22
N SER A 68 16.07 4.59 11.22
CA SER A 68 15.04 4.89 12.24
C SER A 68 13.83 3.96 12.11
N PHE A 69 13.08 3.80 13.19
CA PHE A 69 11.81 3.08 13.21
C PHE A 69 10.84 3.58 12.13
N ASN A 70 10.72 4.90 11.98
CA ASN A 70 9.84 5.50 10.97
C ASN A 70 10.24 5.10 9.54
N SER A 71 11.54 5.10 9.25
CA SER A 71 12.06 4.70 7.93
C SER A 71 11.74 3.22 7.63
N TRP A 72 11.90 2.34 8.63
CA TRP A 72 11.56 0.92 8.51
C TRP A 72 10.07 0.69 8.31
N MET A 73 9.22 1.36 9.10
CA MET A 73 7.78 1.25 8.96
C MET A 73 7.35 1.68 7.56
N ARG A 74 7.86 2.81 7.06
CA ARG A 74 7.57 3.30 5.71
C ARG A 74 7.99 2.33 4.61
N LEU A 75 9.14 1.67 4.76
CA LEU A 75 9.60 0.66 3.80
C LEU A 75 8.72 -0.59 3.83
N LEU A 76 8.40 -1.10 5.01
CA LEU A 76 7.61 -2.32 5.18
C LEU A 76 6.16 -2.12 4.70
N THR A 77 5.52 -1.03 5.12
CA THR A 77 4.17 -0.67 4.64
C THR A 77 4.20 -0.37 3.13
N GLY A 78 5.25 0.29 2.66
CA GLY A 78 5.70 0.42 1.27
C GLY A 78 5.55 -0.84 0.43
N ILE A 79 6.32 -1.84 0.83
CA ILE A 79 6.42 -3.13 0.13
C ILE A 79 5.08 -3.86 0.18
N LEU A 80 4.41 -3.89 1.33
CA LEU A 80 3.11 -4.55 1.46
C LEU A 80 2.06 -3.91 0.55
N PHE A 81 1.99 -2.59 0.49
CA PHE A 81 1.11 -1.89 -0.44
C PHE A 81 1.43 -2.22 -1.89
N GLY A 82 2.71 -2.14 -2.28
CA GLY A 82 3.15 -2.47 -3.64
C GLY A 82 2.78 -3.90 -4.05
N LEU A 83 3.01 -4.87 -3.16
CA LEU A 83 2.61 -6.27 -3.36
C LEU A 83 1.09 -6.40 -3.48
N GLY A 84 0.32 -5.72 -2.63
CA GLY A 84 -1.14 -5.68 -2.71
C GLY A 84 -1.63 -5.15 -4.06
N VAL A 85 -1.05 -4.06 -4.54
CA VAL A 85 -1.39 -3.46 -5.84
C VAL A 85 -1.04 -4.42 -6.98
N VAL A 86 0.19 -4.91 -7.06
CA VAL A 86 0.61 -5.80 -8.16
C VAL A 86 -0.19 -7.10 -8.14
N TRP A 87 -0.40 -7.70 -6.97
CA TRP A 87 -1.07 -8.99 -6.88
C TRP A 87 -2.56 -8.89 -7.23
N PHE A 88 -3.25 -7.81 -6.82
CA PHE A 88 -4.71 -7.71 -6.93
C PHE A 88 -5.22 -6.75 -8.00
N LEU A 89 -4.51 -5.66 -8.28
CA LEU A 89 -4.94 -4.67 -9.27
C LEU A 89 -4.52 -5.07 -10.68
N TYR A 90 -3.29 -5.57 -10.86
CA TYR A 90 -2.77 -5.92 -12.19
C TYR A 90 -3.63 -6.95 -12.94
N PRO A 91 -4.09 -8.07 -12.32
CA PRO A 91 -4.94 -9.04 -13.02
C PRO A 91 -6.29 -8.42 -13.46
N ARG A 92 -6.86 -7.53 -12.65
CA ARG A 92 -8.15 -6.88 -12.98
C ARG A 92 -8.03 -5.93 -14.16
N ILE A 93 -6.92 -5.20 -14.22
CA ILE A 93 -6.61 -4.34 -15.36
C ILE A 93 -6.49 -5.20 -16.62
N GLN A 94 -5.74 -6.31 -16.54
CA GLN A 94 -5.56 -7.22 -17.66
C GLN A 94 -6.89 -7.80 -18.16
N ASP A 95 -7.75 -8.27 -17.26
CA ASP A 95 -9.08 -8.81 -17.60
C ASP A 95 -9.95 -7.73 -18.28
N SER A 96 -9.88 -6.49 -17.79
CA SER A 96 -10.66 -5.36 -18.34
C SER A 96 -10.19 -4.97 -19.74
N PHE A 97 -8.88 -5.01 -20.01
CA PHE A 97 -8.31 -4.79 -21.34
C PHE A 97 -8.70 -5.93 -22.29
N ALA A 98 -8.60 -7.19 -21.85
CA ALA A 98 -8.98 -8.34 -22.66
C ALA A 98 -10.46 -8.30 -23.06
N GLU A 99 -11.35 -7.94 -22.11
CA GLU A 99 -12.78 -7.77 -22.38
C GLU A 99 -13.04 -6.63 -23.37
N THR A 100 -12.37 -5.48 -23.18
CA THR A 100 -12.50 -4.33 -24.09
C THR A 100 -12.04 -4.68 -25.51
N SER A 101 -10.91 -5.38 -25.65
CA SER A 101 -10.43 -5.86 -26.94
C SER A 101 -11.41 -6.83 -27.60
N ALA A 102 -11.97 -7.77 -26.85
CA ALA A 102 -12.98 -8.70 -27.37
C ALA A 102 -14.27 -8.00 -27.82
N GLN A 103 -14.73 -6.99 -27.05
CA GLN A 103 -15.90 -6.20 -27.42
C GLN A 103 -15.67 -5.36 -28.68
N LEU A 104 -14.49 -4.75 -28.81
CA LEU A 104 -14.08 -4.05 -30.03
C LEU A 104 -14.06 -5.04 -31.20
N GLU A 105 -13.50 -6.23 -31.00
CA GLU A 105 -13.43 -7.26 -32.04
C GLU A 105 -14.79 -7.60 -32.63
N HIS A 106 -15.73 -7.85 -31.73
CA HIS A 106 -17.10 -8.16 -32.08
C HIS A 106 -17.81 -6.98 -32.78
N LYS A 107 -17.51 -5.73 -32.40
CA LYS A 107 -18.04 -4.54 -33.09
C LYS A 107 -17.48 -4.37 -34.51
N PHE A 108 -16.17 -4.58 -34.70
CA PHE A 108 -15.53 -4.51 -36.01
C PHE A 108 -16.03 -5.60 -36.97
N GLN A 109 -16.22 -6.83 -36.48
CA GLN A 109 -16.82 -7.93 -37.24
C GLN A 109 -18.25 -7.61 -37.68
N LYS A 110 -19.10 -7.09 -36.76
CA LYS A 110 -20.48 -6.67 -37.10
C LYS A 110 -20.53 -5.54 -38.13
N ALA A 111 -19.55 -4.65 -38.12
CA ALA A 111 -19.45 -3.55 -39.07
C ALA A 111 -18.86 -3.97 -40.43
N GLY A 112 -18.41 -5.23 -40.59
CA GLY A 112 -17.76 -5.70 -41.82
C GLY A 112 -16.39 -5.05 -42.08
N LEU A 113 -15.75 -4.51 -41.04
CA LEU A 113 -14.51 -3.73 -41.13
C LEU A 113 -13.25 -4.57 -40.85
N ARG A 114 -13.39 -5.87 -40.60
CA ARG A 114 -12.28 -6.83 -40.54
C ARG A 114 -12.41 -7.85 -41.68
N PRO A 115 -11.32 -8.16 -42.42
CA PRO A 115 -11.30 -9.31 -43.32
C PRO A 115 -11.44 -10.62 -42.55
#